data_AF-A0A6C0IQR6-F1
#
_entry.id   AF-A0A6C0IQR6-F1
#
_cell.length_a   1.000
_cell.length_b   1.000
_cell.length_c   1.000
_cell.angle_alpha   90.00
_cell.angle_beta   90.00
_cell.angle_gamma   90.00
#
_symmetry.space_group_name_H-M   'P 1'
#
loop_
_entity.id
_entity.type
_entity.pdbx_description
1 polymer ?
#
loop_
_entity_poly.entity_id
_entity_poly.type
_entity_poly.pdbx_seq_one_letter_code
_entity_poly.pdbx_strand_id
1 'polypeptide(L)' 'MNPMDVNYCCEKHKLHSTNAMSPCRGMCSMCKKKRVHGYENPDHAPNPFGYLYLIPPICLDCSNKTKHCMWCRLT' A
#
# COMPACT_ATOMS: atom_id res chain seq x y z
N MET A 1 17.87 -4.18 -2.57
CA MET A 1 16.66 -3.45 -2.18
C MET A 1 15.53 -4.45 -2.12
N ASN A 2 14.80 -4.50 -1.02
CA ASN A 2 13.68 -5.43 -0.88
C ASN A 2 12.58 -4.94 -1.85
N PRO A 3 11.97 -5.79 -2.69
CA PRO A 3 10.90 -5.36 -3.61
C PRO A 3 9.67 -4.75 -2.90
N MET A 4 9.65 -4.75 -1.56
CA MET A 4 8.61 -4.21 -0.70
C MET A 4 8.97 -2.86 -0.03
N ASP A 5 10.16 -2.31 -0.28
CA ASP A 5 10.57 -1.03 0.32
C ASP A 5 9.83 0.16 -0.32
N VAL A 6 9.05 0.89 0.49
CA VAL A 6 8.28 2.07 0.05
C VAL A 6 9.20 3.29 0.04
N ASN A 7 9.72 3.64 -1.15
CA ASN A 7 10.69 4.74 -1.29
C ASN A 7 10.06 6.14 -1.16
N TYR A 8 8.80 6.28 -1.56
CA TYR A 8 8.10 7.56 -1.58
C TYR A 8 6.91 7.48 -0.63
N CYS A 9 7.17 7.68 0.67
CA CYS A 9 6.13 7.79 1.68
C CYS A 9 6.20 9.18 2.34
N CYS A 10 5.07 9.87 2.45
CA CYS A 10 5.03 11.17 3.13
C CYS A 10 4.98 10.97 4.65
N GLU A 11 5.37 12.00 5.40
CA GLU A 11 5.38 11.94 6.88
C GLU A 11 4.03 11.55 7.47
N LYS A 12 2.92 11.96 6.84
CA LYS A 12 1.55 11.59 7.27
C LYS A 12 1.29 10.08 7.23
N HIS A 13 1.94 9.36 6.33
CA HIS A 13 1.72 7.92 6.10
C HIS A 13 2.93 7.07 6.45
N LYS A 14 3.91 7.64 7.16
CA LYS A 14 5.15 6.96 7.55
C LYS A 14 4.90 5.72 8.41
N LEU A 15 3.82 5.70 9.18
CA LEU A 15 3.36 4.54 9.95
C LEU A 15 3.06 3.32 9.07
N HIS A 16 2.74 3.53 7.79
CA HIS A 16 2.42 2.48 6.83
C HIS A 16 3.61 2.13 5.90
N SER A 17 4.85 2.48 6.31
CA SER A 17 6.05 2.26 5.49
C SER A 17 6.65 0.85 5.60
N THR A 18 6.14 0.02 6.52
CA THR A 18 6.66 -1.33 6.77
C THR A 18 5.85 -2.41 6.05
N ASN A 19 6.54 -3.27 5.30
CA ASN A 19 6.09 -4.55 4.74
C ASN A 19 4.74 -4.54 3.99
N ALA A 20 4.82 -4.33 2.67
CA ALA A 20 3.68 -4.41 1.76
C ALA A 20 3.29 -5.86 1.44
N MET A 21 2.32 -6.42 2.18
CA MET A 21 1.69 -7.71 1.87
C MET A 21 0.18 -7.55 1.66
N SER A 22 -0.37 -8.05 0.54
CA SER A 22 -1.83 -8.05 0.32
C SER A 22 -2.32 -9.21 -0.53
N PRO A 23 -3.56 -9.68 -0.30
CA PRO A 23 -4.20 -10.78 -0.99
C PRO A 23 -4.68 -10.42 -2.41
N CYS A 24 -3.92 -9.61 -3.16
CA CYS A 24 -4.14 -9.35 -4.58
C CYS A 24 -5.47 -8.65 -4.95
N ARG A 25 -6.22 -8.07 -4.01
CA ARG A 25 -7.56 -7.48 -4.26
C ARG A 25 -7.59 -5.99 -4.62
N GLY A 26 -6.54 -5.23 -4.30
CA GLY A 26 -6.49 -3.79 -4.56
C GLY A 26 -6.30 -3.43 -6.04
N MET A 27 -6.90 -2.33 -6.48
CA MET A 27 -6.75 -1.75 -7.83
C MET A 27 -6.13 -0.36 -7.75
N CYS A 28 -5.07 -0.13 -8.52
CA CYS A 28 -4.36 1.15 -8.53
C CYS A 28 -5.23 2.22 -9.20
N SER A 29 -5.42 3.36 -8.56
CA SER A 29 -6.20 4.48 -9.11
C SER A 29 -5.54 5.11 -10.34
N MET A 30 -4.21 5.01 -10.49
CA MET A 30 -3.47 5.54 -11.65
C MET A 30 -3.44 4.57 -12.83
N CYS A 31 -2.82 3.40 -12.67
CA CYS A 31 -2.61 2.47 -13.78
C CYS A 31 -3.74 1.46 -13.98
N LYS A 32 -4.75 1.45 -13.08
CA LYS A 32 -5.91 0.54 -13.08
C LYS A 32 -5.57 -0.96 -13.01
N LYS A 33 -4.29 -1.31 -12.82
CA LYS A 33 -3.86 -2.70 -12.61
C LYS A 33 -4.32 -3.20 -11.23
N LYS A 34 -4.72 -4.46 -11.17
CA LYS A 34 -5.03 -5.20 -9.93
C LYS A 34 -3.73 -5.65 -9.25
N ARG A 35 -3.83 -6.17 -8.02
CA ARG A 35 -2.69 -6.60 -7.18
C ARG A 35 -1.86 -5.44 -6.63
N VAL A 36 -2.53 -4.37 -6.22
CA VAL A 36 -1.88 -3.36 -5.38
C VAL A 36 -1.44 -4.02 -4.08
N HIS A 37 -0.13 -3.96 -3.80
CA HIS A 37 0.40 -4.35 -2.51
C HIS A 37 -0.25 -3.47 -1.44
N GLY A 38 -0.96 -4.13 -0.53
CA GLY A 38 -1.54 -3.56 0.67
C GLY A 38 -0.66 -3.93 1.86
N TYR A 39 -1.12 -3.61 3.05
CA TYR A 39 -0.31 -3.58 4.26
C TYR A 39 -1.11 -4.16 5.41
N GLU A 40 -0.43 -4.77 6.38
CA GLU A 40 -1.07 -5.18 7.61
C GLU A 40 -1.67 -3.95 8.32
N ASN A 41 -2.92 -4.07 8.79
CA ASN A 41 -3.55 -3.02 9.57
C ASN A 41 -3.08 -3.15 11.04
N PRO A 42 -2.18 -2.29 11.54
CA PRO A 42 -1.68 -2.41 12.92
C PRO A 42 -2.78 -2.16 13.97
N ASP A 43 -3.86 -1.47 13.58
CA ASP A 43 -5.01 -1.18 14.45
C ASP A 43 -6.01 -2.33 14.52
N HIS A 44 -5.76 -3.45 13.84
CA HIS A 44 -6.66 -4.60 13.80
C HIS A 44 -5.98 -5.84 14.37
N ALA A 45 -6.54 -6.38 15.46
CA ALA A 45 -6.09 -7.65 16.00
C ALA A 45 -6.23 -8.77 14.95
N PRO A 46 -5.24 -9.67 14.81
CA PRO A 46 -5.37 -10.84 13.95
C PRO A 46 -6.61 -11.63 14.36
N ASN A 47 -7.55 -11.83 13.43
CA ASN A 47 -8.71 -12.67 13.69
C ASN A 47 -8.63 -13.96 12.85
N PRO A 48 -9.22 -15.07 13.32
CA PRO A 48 -9.16 -16.36 12.62
C PRO A 48 -9.86 -16.40 11.25
N PHE A 49 -10.65 -15.37 10.91
CA PHE A 49 -11.37 -15.20 9.64
C PHE A 49 -10.62 -14.32 8.62
N GLY A 50 -9.46 -13.75 8.98
CA GLY A 50 -8.56 -13.11 8.02
C GLY A 50 -7.80 -11.91 8.57
N TYR A 51 -6.65 -11.66 7.95
CA TYR A 51 -5.90 -10.42 8.10
C TYR A 51 -6.65 -9.28 7.43
N LEU A 52 -6.91 -8.20 8.18
CA LEU A 52 -7.39 -6.96 7.58
C LEU A 52 -6.18 -6.25 6.96
N TYR A 53 -6.14 -6.20 5.64
CA TYR A 53 -5.11 -5.46 4.90
C TYR A 53 -5.62 -4.08 4.52
N LEU A 54 -4.84 -3.04 4.80
CA LEU A 54 -5.03 -1.71 4.25
C LEU A 54 -4.54 -1.69 2.80
N ILE A 55 -5.36 -1.17 1.88
CA ILE A 55 -5.01 -1.11 0.46
C ILE A 55 -4.74 0.36 0.10
N PRO A 56 -3.53 0.70 -0.37
CA PRO A 56 -3.23 2.05 -0.81
C PRO A 56 -3.95 2.39 -2.12
N PRO A 57 -4.28 3.66 -2.36
CA PRO A 57 -4.87 4.12 -3.61
C PRO A 57 -4.02 3.82 -4.85
N ILE A 58 -2.69 3.92 -4.77
CA ILE A 58 -1.79 3.65 -5.90
C ILE A 58 -0.81 2.52 -5.61
N CYS A 59 -0.38 1.80 -6.65
CA CYS A 59 0.63 0.76 -6.52
C CYS A 59 2.03 1.32 -6.33
N LEU A 60 2.94 0.46 -5.85
CA LEU A 60 4.35 0.79 -5.64
C LEU A 60 5.03 1.28 -6.94
N ASP A 61 4.72 0.68 -8.09
CA ASP A 61 5.28 1.13 -9.37
C ASP A 61 4.86 2.54 -9.73
N CYS A 62 3.57 2.87 -9.56
CA CYS A 62 3.06 4.21 -9.81
C CYS A 62 3.65 5.21 -8.82
N SER A 63 3.74 4.84 -7.54
CA SER A 63 4.39 5.62 -6.50
C SER A 63 5.85 5.94 -6.87
N ASN A 64 6.63 4.92 -7.26
CA ASN A 64 8.03 5.07 -7.64
C ASN A 64 8.21 5.92 -8.90
N LYS A 65 7.39 5.67 -9.93
CA LYS A 65 7.47 6.40 -11.21
C LYS A 65 7.09 7.88 -11.06
N THR A 66 6.10 8.18 -10.22
CA THR A 66 5.58 9.55 -10.04
C THR A 66 6.19 10.27 -8.83
N LYS A 67 7.02 9.57 -8.05
CA LYS A 67 7.55 10.05 -6.76
C LYS A 67 6.44 10.50 -5.80
N HIS A 68 5.27 9.87 -5.90
CA HIS A 68 4.09 10.22 -5.11
C HIS A 68 3.87 9.22 -3.97
N CYS A 69 3.37 9.71 -2.83
CA CYS A 69 3.05 8.83 -1.72
C CYS A 69 1.91 7.90 -2.07
N MET A 70 2.11 6.60 -1.86
CA MET A 70 1.13 5.62 -2.31
C MET A 70 -0.22 5.67 -1.60
N TRP A 71 -0.23 6.26 -0.41
CA TRP A 71 -1.39 6.40 0.47
C TRP A 71 -2.17 7.68 0.27
N CYS A 72 -1.59 8.67 -0.41
CA CYS A 72 -2.28 9.93 -0.68
C CYS A 72 -3.46 9.69 -1.64
N ARG A 73 -4.59 10.32 -1.32
CA ARG A 73 -5.73 10.36 -2.24
C ARG A 73 -5.37 11.27 -3.41
N LEU A 74 -5.58 10.76 -4.63
CA LEU A 74 -5.54 11.59 -5.83
C LEU A 74 -6.92 12.26 -5.95
N THR A 75 -6.99 13.51 -5.50
CA THR A 75 -8.12 14.42 -5.78
C THR A 75 -8.04 14.93 -7.20
#